data_AF-A0A3N2K9K3-F1
#
_entry.id   AF-A0A3N2K9K3-F1
#
_cell.length_a   1.000
_cell.length_b   1.000
_cell.length_c   1.000
_cell.angle_alpha   90.00
_cell.angle_beta   90.00
_cell.angle_gamma   90.00
#
_symmetry.space_group_name_H-M   'P 1'
#
loop_
_entity.id
_entity.type
_entity.pdbx_description
1 polymer ?
#
loop_
_entity_poly.entity_id
_entity_poly.type
_entity_poly.pdbx_seq_one_letter_code
_entity_poly.pdbx_strand_id
1 'polypeptide(L)' 'MLRNYQTILGLLQNSKREIEIQSVDLDYNGLTNLANEMRRLDRVATLVVGGNLTADMVNSLVLTSGDRFNIKFAQP' A
#
# COMPACT_ATOMS: atom_id res chain seq x y z
N MET A 1 -13.70 -6.98 2.85
CA MET A 1 -12.33 -6.60 2.44
C MET A 1 -11.22 -7.01 3.43
N LEU A 2 -11.49 -7.75 4.51
CA LEU A 2 -10.47 -8.15 5.51
C LEU A 2 -9.46 -9.20 5.02
N ARG A 3 -9.85 -10.06 4.07
CA ARG A 3 -9.03 -11.20 3.62
C ARG A 3 -7.78 -10.75 2.87
N ASN A 4 -7.90 -9.75 1.98
CA ASN A 4 -6.78 -9.22 1.19
C ASN A 4 -5.74 -8.54 2.09
N TYR A 5 -6.18 -7.73 3.06
CA TYR A 5 -5.31 -7.02 3.98
C TYR A 5 -4.41 -7.98 4.79
N GLN A 6 -4.99 -9.00 5.42
CA GLN A 6 -4.23 -9.94 6.24
C GLN A 6 -3.23 -10.75 5.42
N THR A 7 -3.58 -11.13 4.19
CA THR A 7 -2.65 -11.81 3.28
C THR A 7 -1.47 -10.91 2.92
N ILE A 8 -1.71 -9.65 2.55
CA ILE A 8 -0.63 -8.70 2.22
C ILE A 8 0.26 -8.46 3.44
N LEU A 9 -0.32 -8.25 4.62
CA LEU A 9 0.44 -8.04 5.85
C LEU A 9 1.30 -9.26 6.19
N GLY A 10 0.74 -10.47 6.06
CA GLY A 10 1.50 -11.70 6.25
C GLY A 10 2.67 -11.82 5.28
N LEU A 11 2.50 -11.44 4.02
CA LEU A 11 3.60 -11.41 3.05
C LEU A 11 4.67 -10.39 3.42
N LEU A 12 4.29 -9.17 3.84
CA LEU A 12 5.23 -8.12 4.27
C LEU A 12 6.06 -8.53 5.48
N GLN A 13 5.45 -9.24 6.43
CA GLN A 13 6.12 -9.67 7.66
C GLN A 13 7.09 -10.83 7.42
N ASN A 14 6.72 -11.76 6.53
CA ASN A 14 7.42 -13.04 6.37
C ASN A 14 8.33 -13.12 5.15
N SER A 15 8.38 -12.07 4.33
CA SER A 15 9.17 -12.04 3.09
C SER A 15 10.01 -10.77 2.98
N LYS A 16 11.13 -10.88 2.25
CA LYS A 16 11.91 -9.72 1.78
C LYS A 16 11.57 -9.33 0.35
N ARG A 17 10.55 -9.97 -0.25
CA ARG A 17 10.13 -9.68 -1.62
C ARG A 17 9.50 -8.30 -1.68
N GLU A 18 9.76 -7.60 -2.77
CA GLU A 18 8.95 -6.46 -3.16
C GLU A 18 7.52 -6.94 -3.43
N ILE A 19 6.55 -6.18 -2.91
CA ILE A 19 5.13 -6.48 -3.04
C ILE A 19 4.49 -5.34 -3.79
N GLU A 20 3.75 -5.68 -4.86
CA GLU A 20 2.85 -4.75 -5.53
C GLU A 20 1.44 -4.91 -4.97
N ILE A 21 0.82 -3.80 -4.60
CA ILE A 21 -0.54 -3.73 -4.08
C ILE A 21 -1.35 -2.90 -5.07
N GLN A 22 -2.44 -3.45 -5.61
CA GLN A 22 -3.31 -2.66 -6.45
C GLN A 22 -4.25 -1.84 -5.55
N SER A 23 -4.44 -0.56 -5.86
CA SER A 23 -5.34 0.30 -5.06
C SER A 23 -6.80 -0.16 -5.08
N VAL A 24 -7.16 -1.10 -5.95
CA VAL A 24 -8.49 -1.73 -6.00
C VAL A 24 -8.63 -2.91 -5.03
N ASP A 25 -7.52 -3.45 -4.53
CA ASP A 25 -7.53 -4.61 -3.62
C ASP A 25 -7.98 -4.25 -2.20
N LEU A 26 -7.83 -2.97 -1.84
CA LEU A 26 -8.07 -2.39 -0.54
C LEU A 26 -8.77 -1.03 -0.68
N ASP A 27 -9.71 -0.74 0.22
CA ASP A 27 -10.26 0.59 0.38
C ASP A 27 -9.21 1.53 1.00
N TYR A 28 -9.50 2.84 0.98
CA TYR A 28 -8.56 3.83 1.47
C TYR A 28 -8.15 3.64 2.94
N ASN A 29 -9.05 3.13 3.79
CA ASN A 29 -8.75 2.83 5.18
C ASN A 29 -7.78 1.64 5.29
N GLY A 30 -7.99 0.59 4.49
CA GLY A 30 -7.09 -0.55 4.38
C GLY A 30 -5.70 -0.15 3.89
N LEU A 31 -5.63 0.73 2.88
CA LEU A 31 -4.36 1.29 2.39
C LEU A 31 -3.65 2.14 3.46
N THR A 32 -4.39 2.94 4.23
CA THR A 32 -3.84 3.76 5.32
C THR A 32 -3.27 2.89 6.45
N ASN A 33 -3.99 1.84 6.85
CA ASN A 33 -3.50 0.88 7.83
C ASN A 33 -2.24 0.18 7.34
N LEU A 34 -2.21 -0.20 6.06
CA LEU A 34 -1.05 -0.83 5.45
C LEU A 34 0.17 0.12 5.40
N ALA A 35 -0.04 1.40 5.08
CA ALA A 35 1.00 2.42 5.13
C ALA A 35 1.62 2.54 6.53
N ASN A 36 0.80 2.58 7.58
CA ASN A 36 1.29 2.57 8.97
C ASN A 36 2.10 1.31 9.29
N GLU A 37 1.64 0.13 8.85
CA GLU A 37 2.34 -1.13 9.06
C GLU A 37 3.69 -1.18 8.34
N MET A 38 3.77 -0.68 7.11
CA MET A 38 5.02 -0.56 6.37
C MET A 38 6.05 0.30 7.09
N ARG A 39 5.61 1.44 7.64
CA ARG A 39 6.47 2.30 8.47
C ARG A 39 6.93 1.58 9.73
N ARG A 40 6.02 0.90 10.41
CA ARG A 40 6.28 0.17 11.66
C ARG A 40 7.25 -1.01 11.46
N LEU A 41 7.10 -1.73 10.34
CA LEU A 41 7.89 -2.91 10.00
C LEU A 41 9.19 -2.58 9.27
N ASP A 42 9.41 -1.32 8.91
CA ASP A 42 10.51 -0.88 8.04
C ASP A 42 10.56 -1.72 6.74
N ARG A 43 9.44 -1.69 6.01
CA ARG A 43 9.26 -2.41 4.74
C ARG A 43 8.79 -1.47 3.65
N VAL A 44 9.24 -1.72 2.43
CA VAL A 44 8.85 -0.98 1.23
C VAL A 44 7.90 -1.84 0.40
N ALA A 45 6.87 -1.20 -0.16
CA ALA A 45 5.97 -1.83 -1.12
C ALA A 45 5.64 -0.84 -2.24
N THR A 46 5.22 -1.38 -3.38
CA THR A 46 4.79 -0.59 -4.52
C THR A 46 3.26 -0.55 -4.55
N LEU A 47 2.68 0.64 -4.44
CA LEU A 47 1.26 0.88 -4.65
C LEU A 47 1.02 1.20 -6.13
N VAL A 48 0.27 0.33 -6.79
CA VAL A 48 -0.23 0.58 -8.14
C VAL A 48 -1.56 1.30 -8.04
N VAL A 49 -1.54 2.58 -8.39
CA VAL A 49 -2.66 3.51 -8.28
C VAL A 49 -3.54 3.39 -9.53
N GLY A 50 -4.78 2.96 -9.32
CA GLY A 50 -5.86 3.03 -10.30
C GLY A 50 -6.74 4.28 -10.13
N GLY A 51 -7.83 4.37 -10.91
CA GLY A 51 -8.69 5.56 -10.98
C GLY A 51 -9.53 5.86 -9.72
N ASN A 52 -9.36 5.11 -8.63
CA ASN A 52 -10.11 5.27 -7.38
C ASN A 52 -9.39 6.10 -6.31
N LEU A 53 -8.15 6.53 -6.56
CA LEU A 53 -7.40 7.40 -5.64
C LEU A 53 -7.16 8.77 -6.27
N THR A 54 -7.40 9.82 -5.50
CA THR A 54 -6.99 11.18 -5.87
C THR A 54 -5.50 11.39 -5.59
N ALA A 55 -4.92 12.44 -6.17
CA ALA A 55 -3.53 12.81 -5.90
C ALA A 55 -3.26 13.07 -4.39
N ASP A 56 -4.21 13.70 -3.70
CA ASP A 56 -4.10 13.98 -2.26
C ASP A 56 -4.13 12.70 -1.42
N MET A 57 -4.96 11.73 -1.79
CA MET A 57 -5.00 10.42 -1.13
C MET A 57 -3.68 9.68 -1.31
N VAL A 58 -3.11 9.71 -2.52
CA VAL A 58 -1.80 9.11 -2.79
C VAL A 58 -0.71 9.79 -1.96
N ASN A 59 -0.68 11.12 -1.95
CA ASN A 59 0.30 11.87 -1.16
C ASN A 59 0.18 11.57 0.34
N SER A 60 -1.05 11.47 0.86
CA SER A 60 -1.30 11.08 2.24
C SER A 60 -0.75 9.68 2.55
N LEU A 61 -0.94 8.70 1.66
CA LEU A 61 -0.42 7.34 1.85
C LEU A 61 1.11 7.31 1.88
N VAL A 62 1.77 8.07 1.00
CA VAL A 62 3.24 8.21 0.99
C VAL A 62 3.73 8.79 2.31
N LEU A 63 3.14 9.89 2.76
CA LEU A 63 3.49 10.55 4.03
C LEU A 63 3.22 9.64 5.26
N THR A 64 2.06 8.98 5.30
CA THR A 64 1.72 8.03 6.38
C THR A 64 2.75 6.90 6.45
N SER A 65 3.15 6.37 5.29
CA SER A 65 4.15 5.31 5.22
C SER A 65 5.57 5.77 5.54
N GLY A 66 5.85 7.08 5.53
CA GLY A 66 7.20 7.62 5.64
C GLY A 66 8.06 7.23 4.43
N ASP A 67 7.56 7.49 3.22
CA ASP A 67 8.20 7.22 1.93
C ASP A 67 8.49 5.74 1.66
N ARG A 68 7.72 4.86 2.30
CA ARG A 68 7.82 3.39 2.10
C ARG A 68 6.89 2.87 1.01
N PHE A 69 5.93 3.69 0.56
CA PHE A 69 5.11 3.39 -0.61
C PHE A 69 5.74 3.99 -1.87
N ASN A 70 6.30 3.13 -2.71
CA ASN A 70 6.59 3.51 -4.10
C ASN A 70 5.28 3.62 -4.86
N ILE A 71 5.17 4.61 -5.75
CA ILE A 71 3.93 4.84 -6.53
C ILE A 71 4.15 4.46 -7.99
N LYS A 72 3.26 3.63 -8.52
CA LYS A 72 3.10 3.39 -9.97
C LYS A 72 1.68 3.75 -10.35
N PHE A 73 1.46 4.36 -11.51
CA PHE A 73 0.12 4.55 -12.05
C PHE A 73 -0.23 3.38 -12.96
N ALA A 74 -1.43 2.83 -12.81
CA ALA A 74 -1.94 1.82 -13.73
C ALA A 74 -1.96 2.42 -15.15
N GLN A 75 -1.35 1.73 -16.11
CA GLN A 75 -1.45 2.13 -17.51
C GLN A 75 -2.90 1.91 -18.01
N PRO A 76 -3.40 2.78 -18.90
CA PRO A 76 -4.71 2.60 -19.54
C PRO A 76 -4.85 1.28 -20.28
#